data_AF-A0A426ZC08-F1
#
_entry.id   AF-A0A426ZC08-F1
#
_cell.length_a   1.000
_cell.length_b   1.000
_cell.length_c   1.000
_cell.angle_alpha   90.00
_cell.angle_beta   90.00
_cell.angle_gamma   90.00
#
_symmetry.space_group_name_H-M   'P 1'
#
loop_
_entity.id
_entity.type
_entity.pdbx_description
1 polymer ?
#
loop_
_entity_poly.entity_id
_entity_poly.type
_entity_poly.pdbx_seq_one_letter_code
_entity_poly.pdbx_strand_id
1 'polypeptide(L)'
;MSDLGHQDPEKEMKARWKGLKNSTKVWNNSSVAEEFERGLLHPQLARELYTLPSEVLMARAAKEMVLELEKIKREKAEGLLRREDSEKELQDIRGYLGDAQQLLREARTRARRMDDELLQAVKDLESARVELPRQTVAQYKESLGFKEGLKMMGRVTYEYGYRVALARFRARHSDADVEEDPFTIHPEDDLVPMERQ
;
A
#
# COMPACT_ATOMS: atom_id res chain seq x y z
N MET A 1 14.71 2.33 -56.40
CA MET A 1 15.88 1.78 -57.11
C MET A 1 16.33 2.85 -58.08
N SER A 2 17.46 3.49 -57.80
CA SER A 2 18.20 4.30 -58.78
C SER A 2 19.56 3.65 -58.93
N ASP A 3 19.91 3.40 -60.19
CA ASP A 3 21.02 2.62 -60.68
C ASP A 3 22.36 3.33 -60.35
N LEU A 4 23.18 2.70 -59.50
CA LEU A 4 24.55 3.15 -59.25
C LEU A 4 25.46 2.52 -60.31
N GLY A 5 25.76 3.30 -61.34
CA GLY A 5 26.66 2.89 -62.42
C GLY A 5 28.00 2.38 -61.87
N HIS A 6 28.37 1.17 -62.32
CA HIS A 6 29.65 0.51 -62.07
C HIS A 6 30.82 1.45 -62.33
N GLN A 7 31.68 1.67 -61.32
CA GLN A 7 33.03 2.18 -61.52
C GLN A 7 34.03 1.02 -61.41
N ASP A 8 34.80 0.86 -62.49
CA ASP A 8 35.85 -0.13 -62.70
C ASP A 8 36.99 0.02 -61.67
N PRO A 9 37.29 -1.04 -60.88
CA PRO A 9 38.32 -1.01 -59.84
C PRO A 9 39.76 -1.04 -60.38
N GLU A 10 39.97 -1.34 -61.68
CA GLU A 10 41.31 -1.33 -62.31
C GLU A 10 41.60 -0.02 -63.06
N LYS A 11 40.68 0.94 -63.05
CA LYS A 11 40.92 2.25 -63.63
C LYS A 11 42.00 2.97 -62.82
N GLU A 12 43.21 2.94 -63.36
CA GLU A 12 44.42 3.60 -62.85
C GLU A 12 44.04 4.95 -62.19
N MET A 13 44.17 5.00 -60.86
CA MET A 13 43.91 6.20 -60.07
C MET A 13 44.90 7.27 -60.53
N LYS A 14 44.52 8.01 -61.57
CA LYS A 14 45.31 9.12 -62.10
C LYS A 14 45.42 10.15 -61.00
N ALA A 15 46.58 10.10 -60.36
CA ALA A 15 47.10 11.06 -59.44
C ALA A 15 46.91 12.48 -60.03
N ARG A 16 45.81 13.17 -59.66
CA ARG A 16 45.53 14.58 -60.01
C ARG A 16 46.45 15.56 -59.25
N TRP A 17 47.69 15.14 -58.97
CA TRP A 17 48.66 15.88 -58.17
C TRP A 17 49.59 16.75 -59.03
N LYS A 18 49.39 16.79 -60.37
CA LYS A 18 50.19 17.59 -61.31
C LYS A 18 50.20 19.10 -61.01
N GLY A 19 49.28 19.58 -60.16
CA GLY A 19 49.16 20.98 -59.75
C GLY A 19 49.56 21.27 -58.31
N LEU A 20 49.90 20.27 -57.48
CA LEU A 20 50.18 20.50 -56.06
C LEU A 20 51.63 20.98 -55.87
N LYS A 21 51.89 22.24 -56.26
CA LYS A 21 53.14 22.93 -55.90
C LYS A 21 53.13 23.25 -54.41
N ASN A 22 54.30 23.16 -53.76
CA ASN A 22 54.63 23.43 -52.35
C ASN A 22 54.28 24.86 -51.86
N SER A 23 53.09 25.37 -52.14
CA SER A 23 52.66 26.71 -51.78
C SER A 23 51.43 26.63 -50.88
N THR A 24 51.36 27.57 -49.93
CA THR A 24 50.27 27.78 -48.96
C THR A 24 48.91 28.07 -49.62
N LYS A 25 48.76 27.92 -50.93
CA LYS A 25 47.56 28.25 -51.73
C LYS A 25 46.66 27.05 -52.03
N VAL A 26 46.91 25.87 -51.45
CA VAL A 26 46.02 24.69 -51.56
C VAL A 26 44.58 25.01 -51.13
N TRP A 27 44.39 26.01 -50.27
CA TRP A 27 43.11 26.48 -49.72
C TRP A 27 42.19 27.23 -50.68
N ASN A 28 42.63 27.58 -51.91
CA ASN A 28 41.82 28.37 -52.85
C ASN A 28 40.92 27.55 -53.78
N ASN A 29 40.98 26.21 -53.73
CA ASN A 29 40.09 25.34 -54.51
C ASN A 29 38.92 24.88 -53.64
N SER A 30 37.68 25.23 -54.02
CA SER A 30 36.48 24.91 -53.24
C SER A 30 36.29 23.41 -53.01
N SER A 31 36.74 22.58 -53.94
CA SER A 31 36.69 21.11 -53.83
C SER A 31 37.62 20.55 -52.72
N VAL A 32 38.81 21.15 -52.52
CA VAL A 32 39.74 20.71 -51.46
C VAL A 32 39.27 21.20 -50.08
N ALA A 33 38.61 22.37 -50.05
CA ALA A 33 37.96 22.88 -48.85
C ALA A 33 36.75 22.03 -48.44
N GLU A 34 35.94 21.54 -49.39
CA GLU A 34 34.81 20.63 -49.09
C GLU A 34 35.27 19.27 -48.53
N GLU A 35 36.39 18.71 -49.02
CA GLU A 35 36.96 17.47 -48.48
C GLU A 35 37.56 17.66 -47.08
N PHE A 36 38.08 18.84 -46.77
CA PHE A 36 38.52 19.23 -45.42
C PHE A 36 37.33 19.35 -44.45
N GLU A 37 36.26 20.05 -44.84
CA GLU A 37 35.03 20.19 -44.04
C GLU A 37 34.32 18.85 -43.80
N ARG A 38 34.45 17.89 -44.72
CA ARG A 38 33.95 16.52 -44.57
C ARG A 38 34.88 15.61 -43.74
N GLY A 39 36.00 16.13 -43.24
CA GLY A 39 36.98 15.38 -42.45
C GLY A 39 37.81 14.37 -43.24
N LEU A 40 37.73 14.37 -44.59
CA LEU A 40 38.50 13.47 -45.45
C LEU A 40 39.97 13.88 -45.57
N LEU A 41 40.24 15.19 -45.52
CA LEU A 41 41.60 15.72 -45.50
C LEU A 41 41.88 16.28 -44.11
N HIS A 42 42.86 15.72 -43.42
CA HIS A 42 43.36 16.30 -42.17
C HIS A 42 44.63 17.12 -42.50
N PRO A 43 44.60 18.46 -42.49
CA PRO A 43 45.68 19.30 -43.03
C PRO A 43 46.99 19.16 -42.27
N GLN A 44 46.91 18.84 -40.97
CA GLN A 44 48.06 18.45 -40.16
C GLN A 44 48.66 17.15 -40.69
N LEU A 45 47.83 16.12 -40.89
CA LEU A 45 48.24 14.83 -41.44
C LEU A 45 48.84 14.96 -42.85
N ALA A 46 48.20 15.73 -43.74
CA ALA A 46 48.68 15.98 -45.11
C ALA A 46 50.01 16.74 -45.13
N ARG A 47 50.19 17.73 -44.26
CA ARG A 47 51.47 18.45 -44.12
C ARG A 47 52.56 17.53 -43.58
N GLU A 48 52.25 16.68 -42.62
CA GLU A 48 53.18 15.75 -41.98
C GLU A 48 53.64 14.65 -42.95
N LEU A 49 52.73 14.11 -43.76
CA LEU A 49 53.03 13.12 -44.81
C LEU A 49 54.05 13.60 -45.86
N TYR A 50 54.08 14.91 -46.15
CA TYR A 50 55.00 15.50 -47.13
C TYR A 50 56.28 16.08 -46.52
N THR A 51 56.40 16.18 -45.19
CA THR A 51 57.53 16.84 -44.51
C THR A 51 58.31 15.94 -43.55
N LEU A 52 57.71 14.85 -43.06
CA LEU A 52 58.33 13.94 -42.10
C LEU A 52 58.55 12.54 -42.70
N PRO A 53 59.67 11.86 -42.39
CA PRO A 53 59.87 10.46 -42.73
C PRO A 53 58.79 9.55 -42.10
N SER A 54 58.47 8.43 -42.76
CA SER A 54 57.43 7.49 -42.33
C SER A 54 57.63 6.96 -40.90
N GLU A 55 58.88 6.76 -40.48
CA GLU A 55 59.26 6.33 -39.12
C GLU A 55 58.76 7.31 -38.05
N VAL A 56 58.84 8.62 -38.30
CA VAL A 56 58.40 9.67 -37.38
C VAL A 56 56.87 9.72 -37.29
N LEU A 57 56.18 9.50 -38.41
CA LEU A 57 54.72 9.44 -38.45
C LEU A 57 54.19 8.24 -37.68
N MET A 58 54.80 7.06 -37.87
CA MET A 58 54.43 5.85 -37.13
C MET A 58 54.71 5.99 -35.64
N ALA A 59 55.84 6.61 -35.27
CA ALA A 59 56.15 6.89 -33.86
C ALA A 59 55.15 7.86 -33.21
N ARG A 60 54.70 8.89 -33.94
CA ARG A 60 53.66 9.82 -33.46
C ARG A 60 52.31 9.12 -33.31
N ALA A 61 51.87 8.38 -34.32
CA ALA A 61 50.61 7.64 -34.27
C ALA A 61 50.60 6.62 -33.12
N ALA A 62 51.71 5.90 -32.93
CA ALA A 62 51.88 4.98 -31.80
C ALA A 62 51.79 5.71 -30.46
N LYS A 63 52.41 6.89 -30.33
CA LYS A 63 52.34 7.71 -29.11
C LYS A 63 50.92 8.19 -28.81
N GLU A 64 50.18 8.66 -29.81
CA GLU A 64 48.79 9.09 -29.65
C GLU A 64 47.88 7.92 -29.25
N MET A 65 48.04 6.75 -29.87
CA MET A 65 47.31 5.54 -29.47
C MET A 65 47.61 5.14 -28.02
N VAL A 66 48.86 5.23 -27.58
CA VAL A 66 49.22 4.94 -26.18
C VAL A 66 48.55 5.93 -25.22
N LEU A 67 48.54 7.22 -25.53
CA LEU A 67 47.88 8.23 -24.69
C LEU A 67 46.36 8.01 -24.60
N GLU A 68 45.69 7.69 -25.71
CA GLU A 68 44.25 7.38 -25.70
C GLU A 68 43.96 6.08 -24.95
N LEU A 69 44.82 5.06 -25.08
CA LEU A 69 44.69 3.83 -24.29
C LEU A 69 44.84 4.09 -22.79
N GLU A 70 45.77 4.94 -22.38
CA GLU A 70 45.92 5.34 -20.98
C GLU A 70 44.71 6.11 -20.46
N LYS A 71 44.13 7.00 -21.28
CA LYS A 71 42.90 7.73 -20.95
C LYS A 71 41.72 6.80 -20.76
N ILE A 72 41.48 5.88 -21.71
CA ILE A 72 40.41 4.87 -21.60
C ILE A 72 40.60 3.99 -20.37
N LYS A 73 41.84 3.60 -20.06
CA LYS A 73 42.14 2.81 -18.85
C LYS A 73 41.77 3.58 -17.57
N ARG A 74 42.07 4.88 -17.50
CA ARG A 74 41.71 5.72 -16.36
C ARG A 74 40.21 5.87 -16.21
N GLU A 75 39.51 6.23 -17.28
CA GLU A 75 38.05 6.37 -17.29
C GLU A 75 37.35 5.07 -16.92
N LYS A 76 37.87 3.93 -17.40
CA LYS A 76 37.36 2.61 -17.03
C LYS A 76 37.58 2.29 -15.55
N ALA A 77 38.72 2.64 -14.98
CA ALA A 77 39.00 2.42 -13.56
C ALA A 77 38.08 3.27 -12.66
N GLU A 78 37.88 4.54 -13.01
CA GLU A 78 36.92 5.42 -12.31
C GLU A 78 35.49 4.91 -12.44
N GLY A 79 35.09 4.44 -13.63
CA GLY A 79 33.78 3.84 -13.87
C GLY A 79 33.54 2.56 -13.07
N LEU A 80 34.58 1.74 -12.87
CA LEU A 80 34.49 0.54 -12.03
C LEU A 80 34.29 0.90 -10.55
N LEU A 81 35.04 1.87 -10.03
CA LEU A 81 34.88 2.34 -8.65
C LEU A 81 33.46 2.86 -8.42
N ARG A 82 32.97 3.73 -9.32
CA ARG A 82 31.60 4.27 -9.24
C ARG A 82 30.54 3.17 -9.28
N ARG A 83 30.76 2.12 -10.08
CA ARG A 83 29.85 0.96 -10.15
C ARG A 83 29.86 0.18 -8.83
N GLU A 84 31.04 -0.04 -8.25
CA GLU A 84 31.18 -0.74 -6.97
C GLU A 84 30.45 -0.01 -5.84
N ASP A 85 30.56 1.32 -5.79
CA ASP A 85 29.84 2.13 -4.79
C ASP A 85 28.32 2.04 -4.97
N SER A 86 27.83 2.13 -6.22
CA SER A 86 26.40 1.94 -6.51
C SER A 86 25.91 0.52 -6.16
N GLU A 87 26.77 -0.50 -6.33
CA GLU A 87 26.43 -1.88 -5.99
C GLU A 87 26.30 -2.07 -4.47
N LYS A 88 27.16 -1.42 -3.68
CA LYS A 88 27.04 -1.37 -2.21
C LYS A 88 25.73 -0.71 -1.77
N GLU A 89 25.40 0.46 -2.34
CA GLU A 89 24.12 1.13 -2.06
C GLU A 89 22.90 0.25 -2.39
N LEU A 90 22.94 -0.48 -3.52
CA LEU A 90 21.88 -1.43 -3.87
C LEU A 90 21.78 -2.60 -2.90
N GLN A 91 22.91 -3.05 -2.34
CA GLN A 91 22.93 -4.10 -1.33
C GLN A 91 22.28 -3.61 -0.03
N ASP A 92 22.57 -2.39 0.40
CA ASP A 92 21.96 -1.77 1.59
C ASP A 92 20.45 -1.60 1.43
N ILE A 93 20.01 -1.04 0.30
CA ILE A 93 18.58 -0.87 -0.02
C ILE A 93 17.86 -2.23 -0.03
N ARG A 94 18.51 -3.27 -0.57
CA ARG A 94 17.96 -4.63 -0.55
C ARG A 94 17.81 -5.17 0.86
N GLY A 95 18.76 -4.87 1.75
CA GLY A 95 18.67 -5.17 3.18
C GLY A 95 17.45 -4.49 3.82
N TYR A 96 17.34 -3.17 3.67
CA TYR A 96 16.20 -2.41 4.22
C TYR A 96 14.84 -2.89 3.68
N LEU A 97 14.77 -3.25 2.39
CA LEU A 97 13.56 -3.82 1.81
C LEU A 97 13.20 -5.17 2.45
N GLY A 98 14.20 -6.01 2.73
CA GLY A 98 14.02 -7.27 3.47
C GLY A 98 13.45 -7.04 4.86
N ASP A 99 14.01 -6.08 5.60
CA ASP A 99 13.55 -5.72 6.94
C ASP A 99 12.11 -5.18 6.92
N ALA A 100 11.80 -4.28 5.99
CA ALA A 100 10.45 -3.74 5.82
C ALA A 100 9.42 -4.83 5.48
N GLN A 101 9.78 -5.80 4.63
CA GLN A 101 8.94 -6.94 4.33
C GLN A 101 8.70 -7.84 5.55
N GLN A 102 9.72 -8.05 6.38
CA GLN A 102 9.62 -8.83 7.61
C GLN A 102 8.67 -8.14 8.61
N LEU A 103 8.83 -6.83 8.83
CA LEU A 103 7.93 -6.05 9.68
C LEU A 103 6.47 -6.12 9.21
N LEU A 104 6.24 -6.08 7.91
CA LEU A 104 4.88 -6.19 7.35
C LEU A 104 4.26 -7.58 7.60
N ARG A 105 5.05 -8.65 7.51
CA ARG A 105 4.60 -10.02 7.85
C ARG A 105 4.25 -10.14 9.33
N GLU A 106 5.06 -9.55 10.20
CA GLU A 106 4.82 -9.54 11.64
C GLU A 106 3.57 -8.73 11.99
N ALA A 107 3.42 -7.53 11.43
CA ALA A 107 2.24 -6.69 11.61
C ALA A 107 0.96 -7.41 11.16
N ARG A 108 0.99 -8.08 10.00
CA ARG A 108 -0.14 -8.89 9.52
C ARG A 108 -0.50 -10.03 10.47
N THR A 109 0.51 -10.69 11.04
CA THR A 109 0.29 -11.78 12.01
C THR A 109 -0.26 -11.26 13.34
N ARG A 110 0.16 -10.07 13.77
CA ARG A 110 -0.41 -9.40 14.95
C ARG A 110 -1.86 -8.97 14.73
N ALA A 111 -2.16 -8.36 13.57
CA ALA A 111 -3.52 -7.94 13.23
C ALA A 111 -4.49 -9.13 13.26
N ARG A 112 -4.13 -10.26 12.64
CA ARG A 112 -4.96 -11.48 12.68
C ARG A 112 -5.24 -11.96 14.11
N ARG A 113 -4.23 -11.94 14.99
CA ARG A 113 -4.41 -12.31 16.40
C ARG A 113 -5.38 -11.38 17.12
N MET A 114 -5.26 -10.07 16.89
CA MET A 114 -6.20 -9.10 17.47
C MET A 114 -7.63 -9.30 16.96
N ASP A 115 -7.79 -9.62 15.67
CA ASP A 115 -9.11 -9.93 15.09
C ASP A 115 -9.72 -11.18 15.75
N ASP A 116 -8.92 -12.22 16.00
CA ASP A 116 -9.36 -13.44 16.70
C ASP A 116 -9.76 -13.15 18.16
N GLU A 117 -8.99 -12.32 18.87
CA GLU A 117 -9.30 -11.87 20.24
C GLU A 117 -10.59 -11.04 20.27
N LEU A 118 -10.78 -10.13 19.32
CA LEU A 118 -12.01 -9.36 19.18
C LEU A 118 -13.21 -10.26 18.90
N LEU A 119 -13.05 -11.26 18.01
CA LEU A 119 -14.10 -12.21 17.71
C LEU A 119 -14.48 -13.02 18.95
N GLN A 120 -13.52 -13.40 19.79
CA GLN A 120 -13.78 -14.09 21.05
C GLN A 120 -14.55 -13.18 22.03
N ALA A 121 -14.09 -11.94 22.22
CA ALA A 121 -14.75 -10.98 23.11
C ALA A 121 -16.20 -10.68 22.68
N VAL A 122 -16.47 -10.59 21.38
CA VAL A 122 -17.83 -10.40 20.85
C VAL A 122 -18.73 -11.60 21.19
N LYS A 123 -18.23 -12.83 21.05
CA LYS A 123 -18.99 -14.04 21.43
C LYS A 123 -19.29 -14.07 22.93
N ASP A 124 -18.32 -13.71 23.76
CA ASP A 124 -18.49 -13.67 25.21
C ASP A 124 -19.52 -12.60 25.62
N LEU A 125 -19.49 -11.43 24.98
CA LEU A 125 -20.47 -10.36 25.19
C LEU A 125 -21.87 -10.78 24.75
N GLU A 126 -22.00 -11.44 23.59
CA GLU A 126 -23.28 -11.95 23.11
C GLU A 126 -23.87 -13.01 24.04
N SER A 127 -23.03 -13.92 24.54
CA SER A 127 -23.40 -14.89 25.58
C SER A 127 -23.88 -14.20 26.85
N ALA A 128 -23.12 -13.22 27.37
CA ALA A 128 -23.50 -12.46 28.56
C ALA A 128 -24.82 -11.70 28.37
N ARG A 129 -25.07 -11.15 27.17
CA ARG A 129 -26.33 -10.45 26.85
C ARG A 129 -27.55 -11.36 26.92
N VAL A 130 -27.39 -12.66 26.69
CA VAL A 130 -28.48 -13.64 26.82
C VAL A 130 -28.64 -14.10 28.26
N GLU A 131 -27.53 -14.39 28.94
CA GLU A 131 -27.55 -14.98 30.29
C GLU A 131 -27.88 -13.98 31.39
N LEU A 132 -27.36 -12.74 31.32
CA LEU A 132 -27.61 -11.73 32.35
C LEU A 132 -29.10 -11.43 32.53
N PRO A 133 -29.89 -11.12 31.47
CA PRO A 133 -31.32 -10.87 31.63
C PRO A 133 -32.08 -12.10 32.13
N ARG A 134 -31.69 -13.31 31.71
CA ARG A 134 -32.30 -14.55 32.21
C ARG A 134 -32.10 -14.70 33.71
N GLN A 135 -30.89 -14.45 34.20
CA GLN A 135 -30.56 -14.48 35.62
C GLN A 135 -31.30 -13.38 36.40
N THR A 136 -31.29 -12.15 35.91
CA THR A 136 -32.00 -11.03 36.56
C THR A 136 -33.51 -11.28 36.63
N VAL A 137 -34.13 -11.80 35.57
CA VAL A 137 -35.56 -12.14 35.57
C VAL A 137 -35.86 -13.28 36.54
N ALA A 138 -34.99 -14.29 36.62
CA ALA A 138 -35.14 -15.38 37.59
C ALA A 138 -35.07 -14.83 39.03
N GLN A 139 -34.06 -14.01 39.34
CA GLN A 139 -33.91 -13.37 40.65
C GLN A 139 -35.10 -12.47 40.99
N TYR A 140 -35.60 -11.68 40.04
CA TYR A 140 -36.77 -10.83 40.23
C TYR A 140 -38.02 -11.65 40.58
N LYS A 141 -38.25 -12.77 39.86
CA LYS A 141 -39.37 -13.67 40.15
C LYS A 141 -39.28 -14.33 41.52
N GLU A 142 -38.07 -14.51 42.04
CA GLU A 142 -37.84 -15.08 43.37
C GLU A 142 -37.97 -14.05 44.50
N SER A 143 -37.88 -12.75 44.19
CA SER A 143 -38.00 -11.65 45.15
C SER A 143 -39.32 -11.67 45.92
N LEU A 144 -39.28 -11.20 47.17
CA LEU A 144 -40.45 -11.14 48.04
C LEU A 144 -41.53 -10.22 47.46
N GLY A 145 -41.15 -9.01 47.02
CA GLY A 145 -42.08 -8.04 46.45
C GLY A 145 -42.81 -8.55 45.21
N PHE A 146 -42.15 -9.35 44.35
CA PHE A 146 -42.84 -9.97 43.21
C PHE A 146 -43.88 -11.01 43.66
N LYS A 147 -43.52 -11.86 44.63
CA LYS A 147 -44.45 -12.88 45.18
C LYS A 147 -45.63 -12.25 45.90
N GLU A 148 -45.40 -11.17 46.65
CA GLU A 148 -46.45 -10.40 47.32
C GLU A 148 -47.34 -9.68 46.30
N GLY A 149 -46.74 -9.05 45.28
CA GLY A 149 -47.48 -8.47 44.15
C GLY A 149 -48.37 -9.49 43.45
N LEU A 150 -47.90 -10.72 43.25
CA LEU A 150 -48.72 -11.81 42.70
C LEU A 150 -49.91 -12.18 43.59
N LYS A 151 -49.73 -12.23 44.93
CA LYS A 151 -50.83 -12.46 45.87
C LYS A 151 -51.88 -11.35 45.79
N MET A 152 -51.43 -10.09 45.74
CA MET A 152 -52.30 -8.92 45.61
C MET A 152 -53.08 -8.94 44.29
N MET A 153 -52.40 -9.20 43.17
CA MET A 153 -53.06 -9.33 41.85
C MET A 153 -54.10 -10.46 41.82
N GLY A 154 -53.81 -11.60 42.46
CA GLY A 154 -54.77 -12.69 42.63
C GLY A 154 -56.01 -12.27 43.44
N ARG A 155 -55.83 -11.53 44.53
CA ARG A 155 -56.95 -11.00 45.34
C ARG A 155 -57.81 -10.03 44.55
N VAL A 156 -57.21 -9.07 43.85
CA VAL A 156 -57.95 -8.07 43.05
C VAL A 156 -58.78 -8.72 41.94
N THR A 157 -58.22 -9.71 41.24
CA THR A 157 -58.95 -10.45 40.20
C THR A 157 -60.09 -11.29 40.76
N TYR A 158 -59.87 -11.95 41.91
CA TYR A 158 -60.92 -12.69 42.60
C TYR A 158 -62.04 -11.77 43.10
N GLU A 159 -61.69 -10.64 43.72
CA GLU A 159 -62.61 -9.62 44.21
C GLU A 159 -63.47 -9.05 43.06
N TYR A 160 -62.85 -8.73 41.92
CA TYR A 160 -63.58 -8.28 40.74
C TYR A 160 -64.58 -9.35 40.26
N GLY A 161 -64.14 -10.61 40.16
CA GLY A 161 -65.01 -11.73 39.78
C GLY A 161 -66.17 -11.93 40.76
N TYR A 162 -65.91 -11.81 42.06
CA TYR A 162 -66.90 -11.90 43.12
C TYR A 162 -67.95 -10.78 43.01
N ARG A 163 -67.53 -9.52 42.86
CA ARG A 163 -68.45 -8.38 42.69
C ARG A 163 -69.36 -8.56 41.47
N VAL A 164 -68.82 -9.04 40.34
CA VAL A 164 -69.61 -9.33 39.13
C VAL A 164 -70.60 -10.47 39.37
N ALA A 165 -70.17 -11.56 40.03
CA ALA A 165 -71.05 -12.68 40.35
C ALA A 165 -72.17 -12.26 41.32
N LEU A 166 -71.83 -11.48 42.34
CA LEU A 166 -72.76 -10.94 43.33
C LEU A 166 -73.81 -10.04 42.68
N ALA A 167 -73.42 -9.13 41.79
CA ALA A 167 -74.35 -8.29 41.04
C ALA A 167 -75.33 -9.13 40.19
N ARG A 168 -74.83 -10.17 39.52
CA ARG A 168 -75.66 -11.10 38.73
C ARG A 168 -76.60 -11.96 39.58
N PHE A 169 -76.18 -12.31 40.79
CA PHE A 169 -77.00 -13.06 41.73
C PHE A 169 -78.14 -12.19 42.26
N ARG A 170 -77.84 -10.98 42.73
CA ARG A 170 -78.82 -10.00 43.19
C ARG A 170 -79.84 -9.64 42.11
N ALA A 171 -79.41 -9.54 40.85
CA ALA A 171 -80.32 -9.29 39.72
C ALA A 171 -81.31 -10.45 39.46
N ARG A 172 -81.00 -11.68 39.90
CA ARG A 172 -81.86 -12.86 39.73
C ARG A 172 -82.68 -13.22 40.97
N HIS A 173 -82.19 -12.85 42.15
CA HIS A 173 -82.81 -13.17 43.43
C HIS A 173 -82.78 -11.91 44.31
N SER A 174 -83.73 -11.00 44.06
CA SER A 174 -83.81 -9.68 44.70
C SER A 174 -84.10 -9.73 46.20
N ASP A 175 -84.66 -10.83 46.69
CA ASP A 175 -85.21 -10.94 48.05
C ASP A 175 -84.32 -11.81 48.96
N ALA A 176 -83.18 -12.30 48.43
CA ALA A 176 -82.26 -13.15 49.16
C ALA A 176 -81.20 -12.29 49.89
N ASP A 177 -81.13 -12.42 51.22
CA ASP A 177 -80.08 -11.81 52.02
C ASP A 177 -78.72 -12.45 51.69
N VAL A 178 -77.74 -11.61 51.36
CA VAL A 178 -76.35 -12.02 51.11
C VAL A 178 -75.47 -11.37 52.17
N GLU A 179 -74.64 -12.20 52.82
CA GLU A 179 -73.67 -11.80 53.84
C GLU A 179 -72.71 -10.69 53.33
N GLU A 180 -72.20 -9.87 54.27
CA GLU A 180 -71.34 -8.71 53.98
C GLU A 180 -70.15 -9.08 53.09
N ASP A 181 -69.84 -8.21 52.13
CA ASP A 181 -68.74 -8.41 51.17
C ASP A 181 -67.39 -8.50 51.92
N PRO A 182 -66.72 -9.68 51.89
CA PRO A 182 -65.46 -9.90 52.59
C PRO A 182 -64.31 -8.98 52.14
N PHE A 183 -64.49 -8.25 51.03
CA PHE A 183 -63.47 -7.39 50.42
C PHE A 183 -63.66 -5.90 50.72
N THR A 184 -64.64 -5.52 51.54
CA THR A 184 -64.89 -4.11 51.90
C THR A 184 -63.79 -3.50 52.79
N ILE A 185 -63.01 -4.33 53.48
CA ILE A 185 -61.82 -3.92 54.21
C ILE A 185 -60.69 -3.68 53.19
N HIS A 186 -60.36 -2.40 52.99
CA HIS A 186 -59.27 -1.99 52.13
C HIS A 186 -57.94 -2.36 52.80
N PRO A 187 -57.00 -3.02 52.10
CA PRO A 187 -55.64 -3.13 52.62
C PRO A 187 -55.05 -1.72 52.63
N GLU A 188 -54.62 -1.24 53.81
CA GLU A 188 -53.86 0.01 53.92
C GLU A 188 -52.60 -0.12 53.04
N ASP A 189 -52.39 0.83 52.13
CA ASP A 189 -51.24 0.91 51.18
C ASP A 189 -49.88 1.11 51.89
N ASP A 190 -49.84 1.03 53.22
CA ASP A 190 -48.75 1.54 54.08
C ASP A 190 -47.55 0.61 54.25
N LEU A 191 -47.49 -0.55 53.59
CA LEU A 191 -46.46 -1.58 53.87
C LEU A 191 -45.64 -2.02 52.65
N VAL A 192 -45.48 -1.18 51.63
CA VAL A 192 -44.36 -1.38 50.68
C VAL A 192 -43.21 -0.47 51.10
N PRO A 193 -42.23 -0.93 51.90
CA PRO A 193 -41.03 -0.15 52.14
C PRO A 193 -40.31 -0.03 50.78
N MET A 194 -40.31 1.18 50.20
CA MET A 194 -39.38 1.49 49.12
C MET A 194 -37.97 1.50 49.71
N GLU A 195 -37.29 0.37 49.63
CA GLU A 195 -35.85 0.30 49.88
C GLU A 195 -35.15 1.23 48.88
N ARG A 196 -34.64 2.36 49.39
CA ARG A 196 -33.76 3.24 48.62
C ARG A 196 -32.36 2.61 48.64
N GLN A 197 -31.89 2.18 47.48
CA GLN A 197 -30.46 1.99 47.22
C GLN A 197 -29.87 3.27 46.63
#